data_AF-G5HML8-F1
#
_entry.id   AF-G5HML8-F1
#
_cell.length_a   1.000
_cell.length_b   1.000
_cell.length_c   1.000
_cell.angle_alpha   90.00
_cell.angle_beta   90.00
_cell.angle_gamma   90.00
#
_symmetry.space_group_name_H-M   'P 1'
#
loop_
_entity.id
_entity.type
_entity.pdbx_description
1 polymer ?
#
loop_
_entity_poly.entity_id
_entity_poly.type
_entity_poly.pdbx_seq_one_letter_code
_entity_poly.pdbx_strand_id
1 'polypeptide(L)'
;MDKWLEKFDRLTDGAVEGLKKVPSQLRNNKRLISKLILFTLILGLGLMSVIWVLTAFVKAIEYLYGIWVENTELIIILFVSLCMLLGSITSQISKHREEKERRKREELARQQKNASTQYAYLRLFLYKILDERLCSLIEVVKPVAPNLLNAVTPITIDDRHAIIYYNFQLHKTKTLPFSQGTDYVSNLISSHVIAKTQIEGIEGITAPVGDSLITPVHVDSVKDLGSTAIIVLVLDCEAYRELKEQQGHSMQSRELVEHI
;
A
#
# COMPACT_ATOMS: atom_id res chain seq x y z
N MET A 1 -52.32 -58.46 18.05
CA MET A 1 -51.27 -58.54 19.08
C MET A 1 -51.63 -59.56 20.16
N ASP A 2 -52.90 -59.63 20.56
CA ASP A 2 -53.41 -60.51 21.62
C ASP A 2 -53.20 -62.01 21.38
N LYS A 3 -53.40 -62.52 20.15
CA LYS A 3 -53.14 -63.94 19.81
C LYS A 3 -51.68 -64.38 19.94
N TRP A 4 -50.74 -63.42 19.89
CA TRP A 4 -49.32 -63.70 20.01
C TRP A 4 -48.90 -63.74 21.50
N LEU A 5 -49.48 -62.86 22.30
CA LEU A 5 -49.36 -62.87 23.77
C LEU A 5 -49.95 -64.15 24.37
N GLU A 6 -51.10 -64.61 23.89
CA GLU A 6 -51.75 -65.85 24.36
C GLU A 6 -50.92 -67.11 24.08
N LYS A 7 -50.22 -67.15 22.93
CA LYS A 7 -49.28 -68.24 22.60
C LYS A 7 -48.00 -68.17 23.42
N PHE A 8 -47.55 -66.96 23.75
CA PHE A 8 -46.42 -66.75 24.64
C PHE A 8 -46.76 -67.23 26.06
N ASP A 9 -47.90 -66.82 26.62
CA ASP A 9 -48.35 -67.25 27.95
C ASP A 9 -48.44 -68.78 28.06
N ARG A 10 -48.97 -69.46 27.04
CA ARG A 10 -49.01 -70.93 26.98
C ARG A 10 -47.65 -71.61 26.92
N LEU A 11 -46.68 -71.00 26.22
CA LEU A 11 -45.28 -71.49 26.18
C LEU A 11 -44.56 -71.25 27.51
N THR A 12 -44.88 -70.15 28.19
CA THR A 12 -44.33 -69.84 29.52
C THR A 12 -44.90 -70.76 30.59
N ASP A 13 -46.19 -71.09 30.56
CA ASP A 13 -46.82 -72.01 31.51
C ASP A 13 -46.33 -73.46 31.33
N GLY A 14 -46.15 -73.92 30.08
CA GLY A 14 -45.55 -75.22 29.80
C GLY A 14 -44.08 -75.32 30.24
N ALA A 15 -43.31 -74.23 30.13
CA ALA A 15 -41.95 -74.16 30.65
C ALA A 15 -41.93 -74.14 32.20
N VAL A 16 -42.94 -73.53 32.84
CA VAL A 16 -43.08 -73.45 34.30
C VAL A 16 -43.48 -74.81 34.90
N GLU A 17 -44.25 -75.63 34.20
CA GLU A 17 -44.54 -77.01 34.62
C GLU A 17 -43.33 -77.95 34.44
N GLY A 18 -42.52 -77.77 33.39
CA GLY A 18 -41.22 -78.47 33.22
C GLY A 18 -40.19 -78.11 34.30
N LEU A 19 -40.32 -76.93 34.92
CA LEU A 19 -39.47 -76.43 36.00
C LEU A 19 -39.86 -76.94 37.40
N LYS A 20 -40.99 -77.65 37.56
CA LYS A 20 -41.40 -78.26 38.86
C LYS A 20 -40.58 -79.48 39.26
N LYS A 21 -39.76 -80.04 38.36
CA LYS A 21 -38.85 -81.17 38.61
C LYS A 21 -37.37 -80.77 38.70
N VAL A 22 -37.08 -79.59 39.24
CA VAL A 22 -35.72 -79.11 39.45
C VAL A 22 -35.45 -79.00 40.96
N PRO A 23 -34.32 -79.52 41.47
CA PRO A 23 -34.03 -79.55 42.90
C PRO A 23 -34.04 -78.15 43.53
N SER A 24 -34.42 -78.08 44.80
CA SER A 24 -34.73 -76.86 45.58
C SER A 24 -33.62 -75.81 45.67
N GLN A 25 -32.41 -76.10 45.19
CA GLN A 25 -31.31 -75.15 45.08
C GLN A 25 -31.50 -74.10 43.94
N LEU A 26 -32.29 -74.38 42.90
CA LEU A 26 -32.50 -73.43 41.79
C LEU A 26 -33.56 -72.35 42.10
N ARG A 27 -34.42 -72.56 43.10
CA ARG A 27 -35.50 -71.62 43.44
C ARG A 27 -34.96 -70.31 44.04
N ASN A 28 -33.84 -70.35 44.76
CA ASN A 28 -33.16 -69.16 45.29
C ASN A 28 -32.41 -68.35 44.21
N ASN A 29 -32.03 -68.97 43.09
CA ASN A 29 -31.26 -68.33 42.01
C ASN A 29 -32.08 -67.96 40.77
N LYS A 30 -33.42 -68.14 40.78
CA LYS A 30 -34.33 -67.81 39.66
C LYS A 30 -34.19 -66.37 39.19
N ARG A 31 -33.97 -65.44 40.13
CA ARG A 31 -33.76 -64.01 39.84
C ARG A 31 -32.41 -63.72 39.18
N LEU A 32 -31.38 -64.51 39.51
CA LEU A 32 -30.04 -64.43 38.93
C LEU A 32 -30.01 -65.00 37.50
N ILE A 33 -30.64 -66.15 37.28
CA ILE A 33 -30.72 -66.79 35.96
C ILE A 33 -31.51 -65.90 34.98
N SER A 34 -32.63 -65.30 35.42
CA SER A 34 -33.39 -64.36 34.60
C SER A 34 -32.59 -63.10 34.24
N LYS A 35 -31.82 -62.54 35.19
CA LYS A 35 -30.93 -61.39 34.93
C LYS A 35 -29.81 -61.75 33.95
N LEU A 36 -29.25 -62.96 34.05
CA LEU A 36 -28.23 -63.46 33.13
C LEU A 36 -28.76 -63.61 31.70
N ILE A 37 -29.95 -64.21 31.54
CA ILE A 37 -30.60 -64.34 30.21
C ILE A 37 -30.88 -62.96 29.61
N LEU A 38 -31.43 -62.03 30.41
CA LEU A 38 -31.68 -60.66 29.96
C LEU A 38 -30.38 -59.95 29.56
N PHE A 39 -29.31 -60.11 30.35
CA PHE A 39 -28.00 -59.55 30.05
C PHE A 39 -27.41 -60.12 28.75
N THR A 40 -27.49 -61.43 28.54
CA THR A 40 -27.02 -62.06 27.28
C THR A 40 -27.83 -61.61 26.07
N LEU A 41 -29.12 -61.35 26.23
CA LEU A 41 -30.00 -60.87 25.15
C LEU A 41 -29.70 -59.41 24.80
N ILE A 42 -29.49 -58.55 25.80
CA ILE A 42 -29.06 -57.15 25.59
C ILE A 42 -27.67 -57.10 24.94
N LEU A 43 -26.75 -57.94 25.40
CA LEU A 43 -25.39 -58.02 24.85
C LEU A 43 -25.41 -58.52 23.39
N GLY A 44 -26.26 -59.50 23.08
CA GLY A 44 -26.49 -59.96 21.70
C GLY A 44 -27.06 -58.87 20.79
N LEU A 45 -28.07 -58.13 21.26
CA LEU A 45 -28.64 -56.99 20.51
C LEU A 45 -27.62 -55.86 20.32
N GLY A 46 -26.81 -55.58 21.33
CA GLY A 46 -25.74 -54.59 21.25
C GLY A 46 -24.70 -54.94 20.20
N LEU A 47 -24.24 -56.20 20.18
CA LEU A 47 -23.30 -56.69 19.17
C LEU A 47 -23.88 -56.61 17.75
N MET A 48 -25.14 -57.00 17.57
CA MET A 48 -25.82 -56.91 16.27
C MET A 48 -25.97 -55.45 15.79
N SER A 49 -26.24 -54.52 16.70
CA SER A 49 -26.30 -53.09 16.38
C SER A 49 -24.94 -52.55 15.92
N VAL A 50 -23.85 -52.91 16.61
CA VAL A 50 -22.50 -52.51 16.24
C VAL A 50 -22.12 -53.03 14.85
N ILE A 51 -22.44 -54.29 14.54
CA ILE A 51 -22.19 -54.89 13.22
C ILE A 51 -22.96 -54.13 12.13
N TRP A 52 -24.22 -53.76 12.38
CA TRP A 52 -25.03 -52.99 11.45
C TRP A 52 -24.45 -51.62 11.15
N VAL A 53 -24.01 -50.88 12.18
CA VAL A 53 -23.37 -49.57 12.04
C VAL A 53 -22.08 -49.69 11.23
N LEU A 54 -21.25 -50.69 11.53
CA LEU A 54 -20.00 -50.92 10.82
C LEU A 54 -20.26 -51.22 9.33
N THR A 55 -21.28 -52.04 9.03
CA THR A 55 -21.64 -52.41 7.66
C THR A 55 -22.17 -51.20 6.88
N ALA A 56 -22.99 -50.35 7.51
CA ALA A 56 -23.48 -49.11 6.91
C ALA A 56 -22.32 -48.13 6.62
N PHE A 57 -21.36 -48.04 7.53
CA PHE A 57 -20.16 -47.20 7.36
C PHE A 57 -19.30 -47.67 6.18
N VAL A 58 -19.05 -48.98 6.06
CA VAL A 58 -18.30 -49.54 4.92
C VAL A 58 -19.01 -49.26 3.59
N LYS A 59 -20.34 -49.45 3.52
CA LYS A 59 -21.12 -49.14 2.31
C LYS A 59 -21.10 -47.65 1.95
N ALA A 60 -21.10 -46.76 2.94
CA ALA A 60 -21.00 -45.32 2.69
C ALA A 60 -19.64 -44.96 2.07
N ILE A 61 -18.55 -45.56 2.56
CA ILE A 61 -17.20 -45.38 1.98
C ILE A 61 -17.14 -45.94 0.56
N GLU A 62 -17.70 -47.13 0.32
CA GLU A 62 -17.74 -47.76 -0.99
C GLU A 62 -18.52 -46.91 -2.00
N TYR A 63 -19.64 -46.31 -1.58
CA TYR A 63 -20.42 -45.40 -2.42
C TYR A 63 -19.65 -44.10 -2.75
N LEU A 64 -18.97 -43.51 -1.76
CA LEU A 64 -18.11 -42.34 -1.96
C LEU A 64 -16.94 -42.66 -2.91
N TYR A 65 -16.33 -43.83 -2.76
CA TYR A 65 -15.26 -44.30 -3.64
C TYR A 65 -15.78 -44.58 -5.05
N GLY A 66 -16.97 -45.19 -5.18
CA GLY A 66 -17.63 -45.44 -6.45
C GLY A 66 -17.90 -44.14 -7.23
N ILE A 67 -18.44 -43.11 -6.57
CA ILE A 67 -18.63 -41.78 -7.17
C ILE A 67 -17.28 -41.19 -7.62
N TRP A 68 -16.23 -41.37 -6.81
CA TRP A 68 -14.91 -40.82 -7.10
C TRP A 68 -14.25 -41.51 -8.29
N VAL A 69 -14.34 -42.84 -8.39
CA VAL A 69 -13.81 -43.64 -9.51
C VAL A 69 -14.63 -43.46 -10.79
N GLU A 70 -15.96 -43.41 -10.67
CA GLU A 70 -16.85 -43.23 -11.83
C GLU A 70 -16.71 -41.83 -12.43
N ASN A 71 -16.44 -40.82 -11.61
CA ASN A 71 -16.30 -39.43 -12.05
C ASN A 71 -14.84 -38.92 -12.06
N THR A 72 -13.84 -39.80 -11.95
CA THR A 72 -12.43 -39.38 -11.85
C THR A 72 -12.01 -38.51 -13.02
N GLU A 73 -12.43 -38.85 -14.25
CA GLU A 73 -12.12 -38.08 -15.46
C GLU A 73 -12.72 -36.67 -15.41
N LEU A 74 -13.99 -36.55 -14.97
CA LEU A 74 -14.66 -35.25 -14.82
C LEU A 74 -14.01 -34.38 -13.75
N ILE A 75 -13.63 -34.98 -12.62
CA ILE A 75 -12.93 -34.28 -11.53
C ILE A 75 -11.57 -33.76 -12.00
N ILE A 76 -10.82 -34.56 -12.75
CA ILE A 76 -9.51 -34.16 -13.31
C ILE A 76 -9.68 -33.04 -14.33
N ILE A 77 -10.65 -33.14 -15.26
CA ILE A 77 -10.92 -32.09 -16.25
C ILE A 77 -11.30 -30.77 -15.55
N LEU A 78 -12.14 -30.83 -14.53
CA LEU A 78 -12.58 -29.65 -13.77
C LEU A 78 -11.39 -29.02 -13.02
N PHE A 79 -10.53 -29.83 -12.43
CA PHE A 79 -9.30 -29.36 -11.77
C PHE A 79 -8.32 -28.71 -12.76
N VAL A 80 -8.08 -29.34 -13.92
CA VAL A 80 -7.21 -28.78 -14.97
C VAL A 80 -7.78 -27.46 -15.50
N SER A 81 -9.09 -27.39 -15.73
CA SER A 81 -9.79 -26.16 -16.14
C SER A 81 -9.63 -25.05 -15.10
N LEU A 82 -9.81 -25.38 -13.81
CA LEU A 82 -9.61 -24.43 -12.71
C LEU A 82 -8.15 -23.93 -12.66
N CYS A 83 -7.17 -24.82 -12.80
CA CYS A 83 -5.76 -24.45 -12.85
C CYS A 83 -5.43 -23.53 -14.04
N MET A 84 -5.99 -23.79 -15.23
CA MET A 84 -5.80 -22.91 -16.39
C MET A 84 -6.43 -21.53 -16.18
N LEU A 85 -7.63 -21.47 -15.60
CA LEU A 85 -8.29 -20.20 -15.27
C LEU A 85 -7.49 -19.40 -14.23
N LEU A 86 -7.02 -20.04 -13.16
CA LEU A 86 -6.18 -19.42 -12.15
C LEU A 86 -4.83 -18.95 -12.73
N GLY A 87 -4.20 -19.75 -13.59
CA GLY A 87 -2.97 -19.39 -14.29
C GLY A 87 -3.15 -18.16 -15.20
N SER A 88 -4.28 -18.09 -15.91
CA SER A 88 -4.62 -16.94 -16.76
C SER A 88 -4.82 -15.67 -15.94
N ILE A 89 -5.62 -15.73 -14.86
CA ILE A 89 -5.90 -14.59 -13.98
C ILE A 89 -4.61 -14.08 -13.33
N THR A 90 -3.79 -14.98 -12.78
CA THR A 90 -2.51 -14.59 -12.14
C THR A 90 -1.54 -13.96 -13.15
N SER A 91 -1.48 -14.46 -14.39
CA SER A 91 -0.68 -13.87 -15.45
C SER A 91 -1.17 -12.49 -15.89
N GLN A 92 -2.49 -12.25 -15.92
CA GLN A 92 -3.02 -10.93 -16.24
C GLN A 92 -2.73 -9.92 -15.13
N ILE A 93 -2.90 -10.32 -13.86
CA ILE A 93 -2.60 -9.48 -12.71
C ILE A 93 -1.11 -9.11 -12.68
N SER A 94 -0.22 -10.07 -12.94
CA SER A 94 1.23 -9.80 -12.95
C SER A 94 1.61 -8.85 -14.09
N LYS A 95 1.08 -9.06 -15.30
CA LYS A 95 1.29 -8.15 -16.44
C LYS A 95 0.79 -6.74 -16.16
N HIS A 96 -0.42 -6.59 -15.61
CA HIS A 96 -0.96 -5.27 -15.26
C HIS A 96 -0.14 -4.57 -14.17
N ARG A 97 0.36 -5.32 -13.18
CA ARG A 97 1.24 -4.76 -12.15
C ARG A 97 2.56 -4.27 -12.75
N GLU A 98 3.20 -5.10 -13.59
CA GLU A 98 4.45 -4.75 -14.25
C GLU A 98 4.28 -3.54 -15.17
N GLU A 99 3.19 -3.47 -15.93
CA GLU A 99 2.88 -2.33 -16.79
C GLU A 99 2.64 -1.06 -15.96
N LYS A 100 1.93 -1.16 -14.83
CA LYS A 100 1.72 -0.03 -13.92
C LYS A 100 3.02 0.46 -13.31
N GLU A 101 3.91 -0.45 -12.90
CA GLU A 101 5.24 -0.11 -12.38
C GLU A 101 6.13 0.51 -13.47
N ARG A 102 6.07 0.00 -14.70
CA ARG A 102 6.78 0.56 -15.85
C ARG A 102 6.30 1.98 -16.16
N ARG A 103 4.99 2.22 -16.24
CA ARG A 103 4.43 3.56 -16.46
C ARG A 103 4.88 4.55 -15.38
N LYS A 104 4.83 4.14 -14.11
CA LYS A 104 5.35 4.95 -12.99
C LYS A 104 6.84 5.28 -13.14
N ARG A 105 7.67 4.31 -13.54
CA ARG A 105 9.10 4.56 -13.78
C ARG A 105 9.33 5.50 -14.95
N GLU A 106 8.55 5.36 -16.02
CA GLU A 106 8.61 6.24 -17.20
C GLU A 106 8.18 7.67 -16.84
N GLU A 107 7.12 7.84 -16.05
CA GLU A 107 6.66 9.14 -15.54
C GLU A 107 7.71 9.79 -14.64
N LEU A 108 8.28 9.04 -13.68
CA LEU A 108 9.36 9.52 -12.82
C LEU A 108 10.59 9.95 -13.64
N ALA A 109 10.99 9.15 -14.62
CA ALA A 109 12.12 9.47 -15.49
C ALA A 109 11.85 10.74 -16.33
N ARG A 110 10.62 10.92 -16.83
CA ARG A 110 10.21 12.15 -17.52
C ARG A 110 10.26 13.35 -16.58
N GLN A 111 9.74 13.22 -15.36
CA GLN A 111 9.75 14.30 -14.37
C GLN A 111 11.19 14.68 -14.00
N GLN A 112 12.07 13.71 -13.74
CA GLN A 112 13.49 13.95 -13.48
C GLN A 112 14.20 14.63 -14.65
N LYS A 113 13.95 14.17 -15.88
CA LYS A 113 14.50 14.79 -17.09
C LYS A 113 14.05 16.24 -17.23
N ASN A 114 12.76 16.50 -17.06
CA ASN A 114 12.20 17.84 -17.12
C ASN A 114 12.78 18.74 -16.04
N ALA A 115 12.84 18.28 -14.78
CA ALA A 115 13.41 19.02 -13.67
C ALA A 115 14.90 19.32 -13.89
N SER A 116 15.69 18.36 -14.40
CA SER A 116 17.10 18.59 -14.74
C SER A 116 17.29 19.63 -15.85
N THR A 117 16.37 19.66 -16.82
CA THR A 117 16.38 20.63 -17.91
C THR A 117 16.03 22.02 -17.37
N GLN A 118 14.99 22.12 -16.55
CA GLN A 118 14.59 23.36 -15.88
C GLN A 118 15.71 23.89 -14.97
N TYR A 119 16.40 23.02 -14.23
CA TYR A 119 17.54 23.39 -13.41
C TYR A 119 18.65 24.06 -14.24
N ALA A 120 18.97 23.52 -15.43
CA ALA A 120 19.99 24.10 -16.29
C ALA A 120 19.62 25.52 -16.77
N TYR A 121 18.37 25.75 -17.14
CA TYR A 121 17.86 27.07 -17.53
C TYR A 121 17.84 28.05 -16.36
N LEU A 122 17.32 27.63 -15.20
CA LEU A 122 17.31 28.44 -13.99
C LEU A 122 18.72 28.80 -13.51
N ARG A 123 19.69 27.90 -13.68
CA ARG A 123 21.10 28.16 -13.36
C ARG A 123 21.67 29.27 -14.22
N LEU A 124 21.44 29.22 -15.53
CA LEU A 124 21.88 30.25 -16.46
C LEU A 124 21.20 31.59 -16.17
N PHE A 125 19.91 31.56 -15.86
CA PHE A 125 19.15 32.72 -15.49
C PHE A 125 19.66 33.37 -14.19
N LEU A 126 19.84 32.59 -13.12
CA LEU A 126 20.38 33.08 -11.85
C LEU A 126 21.80 33.63 -12.02
N TYR A 127 22.65 32.97 -12.82
CA TYR A 127 23.97 33.50 -13.17
C TYR A 127 23.91 34.87 -13.84
N LYS A 128 22.95 35.10 -14.75
CA LYS A 128 22.74 36.41 -15.40
C LYS A 128 22.24 37.49 -14.42
N ILE A 129 21.52 37.11 -13.38
CA ILE A 129 21.02 38.02 -12.35
C ILE A 129 22.13 38.42 -11.37
N LEU A 130 23.02 37.49 -11.03
CA LEU A 130 24.11 37.68 -10.09
C LEU A 130 25.25 38.54 -10.70
N ASP A 131 24.96 39.81 -10.92
CA ASP A 131 25.94 40.81 -11.30
C ASP A 131 26.83 41.24 -10.11
N GLU A 132 27.84 42.06 -10.37
CA GLU A 132 28.80 42.48 -9.33
C GLU A 132 28.15 43.33 -8.25
N ARG A 133 27.17 44.15 -8.62
CA ARG A 133 26.47 45.03 -7.69
C ARG A 133 25.61 44.21 -6.74
N LEU A 134 24.77 43.33 -7.26
CA LEU A 134 23.93 42.45 -6.47
C LEU A 134 24.79 41.57 -5.57
N CYS A 135 25.83 40.93 -6.12
CA CYS A 135 26.73 40.06 -5.35
C CYS A 135 27.37 40.81 -4.18
N SER A 136 27.81 42.06 -4.38
CA SER A 136 28.35 42.90 -3.32
C SER A 136 27.29 43.24 -2.25
N LEU A 137 26.05 43.53 -2.66
CA LEU A 137 24.95 43.86 -1.73
C LEU A 137 24.55 42.67 -0.86
N ILE A 138 24.54 41.46 -1.42
CA ILE A 138 24.19 40.24 -0.68
C ILE A 138 25.42 39.53 -0.08
N GLU A 139 26.60 40.16 -0.11
CA GLU A 139 27.85 39.63 0.46
C GLU A 139 28.28 38.26 -0.10
N VAL A 140 28.00 37.96 -1.37
CA VAL A 140 28.44 36.72 -2.05
C VAL A 140 29.52 36.98 -3.10
N VAL A 141 30.33 35.96 -3.35
CA VAL A 141 31.32 35.98 -4.42
C VAL A 141 30.62 35.72 -5.74
N LYS A 142 30.79 36.62 -6.71
CA LYS A 142 30.25 36.45 -8.05
C LYS A 142 30.79 35.14 -8.67
N PRO A 143 29.92 34.21 -9.10
CA PRO A 143 30.37 33.01 -9.79
C PRO A 143 31.03 33.39 -11.11
N VAL A 144 32.17 32.77 -11.42
CA VAL A 144 32.89 32.99 -12.69
C VAL A 144 32.21 32.25 -13.87
N ALA A 145 31.45 31.20 -13.56
CA ALA A 145 30.71 30.42 -14.55
C ALA A 145 29.43 29.83 -13.93
N PRO A 146 28.38 29.56 -14.74
CA PRO A 146 27.09 29.08 -14.23
C PRO A 146 27.18 27.75 -13.46
N ASN A 147 28.09 26.86 -13.84
CA ASN A 147 28.29 25.57 -13.17
C ASN A 147 28.81 25.70 -11.73
N LEU A 148 29.37 26.85 -11.34
CA LEU A 148 29.77 27.12 -9.96
C LEU A 148 28.57 27.35 -9.02
N LEU A 149 27.35 27.45 -9.57
CA LEU A 149 26.11 27.50 -8.80
C LEU A 149 25.57 26.12 -8.41
N ASN A 150 26.22 25.03 -8.83
CA ASN A 150 25.73 23.68 -8.56
C ASN A 150 25.74 23.38 -7.06
N ALA A 151 24.56 23.09 -6.51
CA ALA A 151 24.45 22.55 -5.17
C ALA A 151 24.73 21.04 -5.15
N VAL A 152 25.15 20.52 -3.99
CA VAL A 152 25.31 19.06 -3.77
C VAL A 152 24.00 18.32 -4.04
N THR A 153 22.88 18.90 -3.60
CA THR A 153 21.51 18.42 -3.85
C THR A 153 20.75 19.44 -4.69
N PRO A 154 20.91 19.44 -6.02
CA PRO A 154 20.42 20.52 -6.90
C PRO A 154 18.90 20.56 -7.03
N ILE A 155 18.22 19.42 -6.87
CA ILE A 155 16.78 19.30 -6.99
C ILE A 155 16.25 18.56 -5.76
N THR A 156 15.24 19.11 -5.12
CA THR A 156 14.52 18.46 -4.01
C THR A 156 13.04 18.40 -4.36
N ILE A 157 12.43 17.23 -4.24
CA ILE A 157 11.01 17.02 -4.53
C ILE A 157 10.30 16.84 -3.19
N ASP A 158 9.31 17.69 -2.92
CA ASP A 158 8.38 17.47 -1.82
C ASP A 158 7.22 16.61 -2.32
N ASP A 159 7.29 15.31 -2.05
CA ASP A 159 6.28 14.34 -2.47
C ASP A 159 4.89 14.60 -1.86
N ARG A 160 4.80 15.34 -0.74
CA ARG A 160 3.52 15.62 -0.07
C ARG A 160 2.70 16.66 -0.82
N HIS A 161 3.37 17.70 -1.30
CA HIS A 161 2.75 18.82 -2.00
C HIS A 161 3.02 18.79 -3.51
N ALA A 162 3.79 17.81 -4.01
CA ALA A 162 4.23 17.72 -5.40
C ALA A 162 4.98 18.98 -5.90
N ILE A 163 5.75 19.61 -5.02
CA ILE A 163 6.54 20.83 -5.33
C ILE A 163 7.99 20.44 -5.61
N ILE A 164 8.58 21.05 -6.65
CA ILE A 164 9.99 20.86 -7.00
C ILE A 164 10.78 22.11 -6.64
N TYR A 165 11.76 21.95 -5.77
CA TYR A 165 12.68 22.98 -5.31
C TYR A 165 14.02 22.85 -6.05
N TYR A 166 14.52 23.97 -6.56
CA TYR A 166 15.78 24.08 -7.29
C TYR A 166 16.81 24.83 -6.44
N ASN A 167 17.86 24.11 -6.03
CA ASN A 167 18.86 24.61 -5.10
C ASN A 167 20.13 25.05 -5.82
N PHE A 168 20.54 26.29 -5.57
CA PHE A 168 21.75 26.89 -6.12
C PHE A 168 22.69 27.29 -5.00
N GLN A 169 23.92 26.80 -5.04
CA GLN A 169 24.92 27.08 -4.02
C GLN A 169 25.75 28.30 -4.40
N LEU A 170 25.95 29.20 -3.45
CA LEU A 170 26.80 30.38 -3.56
C LEU A 170 27.89 30.35 -2.50
N HIS A 171 29.05 30.91 -2.83
CA HIS A 171 30.10 31.17 -1.86
C HIS A 171 29.94 32.57 -1.28
N LYS A 172 29.97 32.66 0.04
CA LYS A 172 29.90 33.95 0.73
C LYS A 172 31.27 34.59 0.81
N THR A 173 31.31 35.91 0.82
CA THR A 173 32.55 36.69 1.01
C THR A 173 33.11 36.52 2.43
N LYS A 174 32.23 36.23 3.40
CA LYS A 174 32.55 36.02 4.82
C LYS A 174 31.89 34.74 5.31
N THR A 175 32.47 34.11 6.32
CA THR A 175 31.93 32.91 6.97
C THR A 175 30.83 33.20 8.00
N LEU A 176 30.74 34.45 8.46
CA LEU A 176 29.70 34.93 9.36
C LEU A 176 28.34 34.98 8.64
N PRO A 177 27.21 34.87 9.37
CA PRO A 177 25.88 35.06 8.79
C PRO A 177 25.76 36.37 7.98
N PHE A 178 24.88 36.40 6.98
CA PHE A 178 24.61 37.62 6.22
C PHE A 178 24.34 38.81 7.14
N SER A 179 25.05 39.91 6.94
CA SER A 179 24.97 41.08 7.83
C SER A 179 23.57 41.70 7.89
N GLN A 180 22.84 41.65 6.76
CA GLN A 180 21.46 42.12 6.63
C GLN A 180 20.39 41.04 6.91
N GLY A 181 20.82 39.82 7.22
CA GLY A 181 19.94 38.66 7.41
C GLY A 181 19.50 38.01 6.10
N THR A 182 19.01 36.76 6.21
CA THR A 182 18.56 35.94 5.07
C THR A 182 17.33 36.50 4.38
N ASP A 183 16.43 37.15 5.12
CA ASP A 183 15.19 37.69 4.58
C ASP A 183 15.45 38.88 3.64
N TYR A 184 16.38 39.75 4.01
CA TYR A 184 16.84 40.84 3.15
C TYR A 184 17.42 40.30 1.84
N VAL A 185 18.31 39.30 1.93
CA VAL A 185 18.93 38.67 0.77
C VAL A 185 17.88 38.01 -0.12
N SER A 186 16.93 37.29 0.48
CA SER A 186 15.82 36.63 -0.23
C SER A 186 14.95 37.64 -0.98
N ASN A 187 14.58 38.75 -0.33
CA ASN A 187 13.77 39.81 -0.93
C ASN A 187 14.52 40.51 -2.07
N LEU A 188 15.80 40.83 -1.89
CA LEU A 188 16.59 41.51 -2.92
C LEU A 188 16.77 40.62 -4.16
N ILE A 189 17.04 39.33 -3.99
CA ILE A 189 17.10 38.38 -5.11
C ILE A 189 15.73 38.25 -5.76
N SER A 190 14.65 38.17 -4.98
CA SER A 190 13.28 38.09 -5.51
C SER A 190 12.96 39.27 -6.42
N SER A 191 13.29 40.50 -6.01
CA SER A 191 13.08 41.70 -6.82
C SER A 191 13.85 41.63 -8.15
N HIS A 192 15.09 41.15 -8.14
CA HIS A 192 15.88 41.01 -9.36
C HIS A 192 15.37 39.88 -10.27
N VAL A 193 14.91 38.76 -9.70
CA VAL A 193 14.25 37.67 -10.43
C VAL A 193 13.00 38.19 -11.13
N ILE A 194 12.14 38.93 -10.42
CA ILE A 194 10.92 39.51 -10.97
C ILE A 194 11.25 40.47 -12.12
N ALA A 195 12.15 41.44 -11.89
CA ALA A 195 12.52 42.43 -12.89
C ALA A 195 13.14 41.79 -14.15
N LYS A 196 14.07 40.84 -13.96
CA LYS A 196 14.73 40.16 -15.09
C LYS A 196 13.75 39.32 -15.90
N THR A 197 12.83 38.63 -15.22
CA THR A 197 11.81 37.80 -15.87
C THR A 197 10.80 38.63 -16.66
N GLN A 198 10.43 39.81 -16.19
CA GLN A 198 9.53 40.72 -16.91
C GLN A 198 10.13 41.19 -18.23
N ILE A 199 11.42 41.53 -18.23
CA ILE A 199 12.11 42.13 -19.39
C ILE A 199 12.55 41.05 -20.39
N GLU A 200 13.18 39.98 -19.91
CA GLU A 200 13.84 38.97 -20.77
C GLU A 200 13.17 37.60 -20.73
N GLY A 201 12.29 37.34 -19.77
CA GLY A 201 11.79 36.01 -19.49
C GLY A 201 12.88 35.08 -18.94
N ILE A 202 12.63 33.78 -19.05
CA ILE A 202 13.57 32.72 -18.68
C ILE A 202 13.65 31.77 -19.86
N GLU A 203 14.77 31.81 -20.56
CA GLU A 203 15.03 30.98 -21.73
C GLU A 203 14.68 29.50 -21.45
N GLY A 204 13.88 28.89 -22.34
CA GLY A 204 13.44 27.51 -22.21
C GLY A 204 12.35 27.25 -21.16
N ILE A 205 11.91 28.26 -20.41
CA ILE A 205 10.83 28.15 -19.41
C ILE A 205 9.67 29.09 -19.72
N THR A 206 9.93 30.39 -19.85
CA THR A 206 8.89 31.42 -20.03
C THR A 206 9.38 32.55 -20.92
N ALA A 207 8.49 33.07 -21.77
CA ALA A 207 8.74 34.29 -22.52
C ALA A 207 8.70 35.52 -21.57
N PRO A 208 9.18 36.70 -22.01
CA PRO A 208 8.97 37.95 -21.30
C PRO A 208 7.49 38.16 -21.00
N VAL A 209 7.16 38.38 -19.72
CA VAL A 209 5.77 38.33 -19.26
C VAL A 209 5.08 39.68 -19.40
N GLY A 210 5.83 40.79 -19.39
CA GLY A 210 5.33 42.16 -19.55
C GLY A 210 4.46 42.70 -18.40
N ASP A 211 3.88 41.82 -17.57
CA ASP A 211 3.08 42.13 -16.39
C ASP A 211 3.82 41.70 -15.11
N SER A 212 3.75 42.54 -14.07
CA SER A 212 4.39 42.32 -12.78
C SER A 212 3.68 41.35 -11.86
N LEU A 213 2.40 41.08 -12.10
CA LEU A 213 1.58 40.20 -11.26
C LEU A 213 1.81 38.71 -11.55
N ILE A 214 2.44 38.38 -12.67
CA ILE A 214 2.74 37.01 -13.07
C ILE A 214 4.23 36.76 -12.86
N THR A 215 4.55 36.07 -11.77
CA THR A 215 5.93 35.69 -11.45
C THR A 215 6.10 34.19 -11.65
N PRO A 216 6.74 33.72 -12.74
CA PRO A 216 6.83 32.30 -13.07
C PRO A 216 7.84 31.55 -12.21
N VAL A 217 8.69 32.26 -11.45
CA VAL A 217 9.70 31.69 -10.54
C VAL A 217 9.80 32.51 -9.28
N HIS A 218 9.68 31.84 -8.14
CA HIS A 218 9.77 32.44 -6.82
C HIS A 218 11.08 32.05 -6.14
N VAL A 219 11.64 32.98 -5.36
CA VAL A 219 12.66 32.64 -4.36
C VAL A 219 11.92 32.16 -3.12
N ASP A 220 11.97 30.87 -2.84
CA ASP A 220 11.28 30.29 -1.68
C ASP A 220 12.03 30.60 -0.39
N SER A 221 13.35 30.41 -0.40
CA SER A 221 14.19 30.65 0.77
C SER A 221 15.66 30.85 0.40
N VAL A 222 16.39 31.52 1.30
CA VAL A 222 17.84 31.61 1.29
C VAL A 222 18.36 30.98 2.58
N LYS A 223 19.13 29.89 2.46
CA LYS A 223 19.68 29.15 3.60
C LYS A 223 21.14 29.50 3.78
N ASP A 224 21.50 30.05 4.93
CA ASP A 224 22.88 30.34 5.28
C ASP A 224 23.55 29.10 5.88
N LEU A 225 24.65 28.65 5.29
CA LEU A 225 25.44 27.48 5.71
C LEU A 225 26.86 27.89 6.14
N GLY A 226 27.05 29.15 6.57
CA GLY A 226 28.34 29.69 7.01
C GLY A 226 29.15 30.24 5.85
N SER A 227 30.08 29.46 5.29
CA SER A 227 30.90 29.89 4.14
C SER A 227 30.14 29.87 2.80
N THR A 228 28.99 29.21 2.77
CA THR A 228 28.14 29.08 1.58
C THR A 228 26.71 29.44 1.94
N ALA A 229 25.92 29.76 0.92
CA ALA A 229 24.49 29.92 1.01
C ALA A 229 23.80 29.10 -0.09
N ILE A 230 22.57 28.68 0.16
CA ILE A 230 21.71 28.03 -0.83
C ILE A 230 20.54 28.96 -1.14
N ILE A 231 20.42 29.36 -2.40
CA ILE A 231 19.20 29.98 -2.92
C ILE A 231 18.29 28.85 -3.39
N VAL A 232 17.06 28.84 -2.88
CA VAL A 232 16.03 27.89 -3.27
C VAL A 232 15.03 28.59 -4.17
N LEU A 233 14.97 28.18 -5.44
CA LEU A 233 13.98 28.65 -6.40
C LEU A 233 12.87 27.62 -6.59
N VAL A 234 11.65 28.09 -6.80
CA VAL A 234 10.48 27.26 -7.08
C VAL A 234 9.76 27.83 -8.30
N LEU A 235 9.43 26.97 -9.27
CA LEU A 235 8.58 27.39 -10.38
C LEU A 235 7.15 27.57 -9.87
N ASP A 236 6.48 28.60 -10.36
CA ASP A 236 5.11 28.89 -9.99
C ASP A 236 4.18 27.75 -10.40
N CYS A 237 3.49 27.17 -9.41
CA CYS A 237 2.52 26.10 -9.58
C CYS A 237 1.40 26.22 -8.54
N GLU A 238 0.24 25.64 -8.84
CA GLU A 238 -0.95 25.69 -7.98
C GLU A 238 -0.65 25.20 -6.56
N ALA A 239 0.02 24.05 -6.43
CA ALA A 239 0.37 23.49 -5.13
C ALA A 239 1.28 24.41 -4.29
N TYR A 240 2.20 25.14 -4.93
CA TYR A 240 3.07 26.08 -4.22
C TYR A 240 2.30 27.33 -3.76
N ARG A 241 1.35 27.82 -4.57
CA ARG A 241 0.49 28.95 -4.20
C ARG A 241 -0.39 28.59 -3.01
N GLU A 242 -1.06 27.45 -3.05
CA GLU A 242 -1.87 26.94 -1.93
C GLU A 242 -1.04 26.80 -0.64
N LEU A 243 0.17 26.25 -0.75
CA LEU A 243 1.08 26.11 0.40
C LEU A 243 1.44 27.47 1.01
N LYS A 244 1.69 28.50 0.19
CA LYS A 244 1.99 29.85 0.70
C LYS A 244 0.77 30.53 1.31
N GLU A 245 -0.42 30.33 0.73
CA GLU A 245 -1.67 30.82 1.31
C GLU A 245 -1.94 30.21 2.70
N GLN A 246 -1.73 28.90 2.86
CA GLN A 246 -1.85 28.22 4.16
C GLN A 246 -0.86 28.74 5.20
N GLN A 247 0.33 29.18 4.77
CA GLN A 247 1.35 29.78 5.64
C GLN A 247 1.05 31.25 5.99
N GLY A 248 -0.09 31.80 5.56
CA GLY A 248 -0.45 33.21 5.80
C GLY A 248 0.31 34.18 4.90
N HIS A 249 1.01 33.69 3.88
CA HIS A 249 1.63 34.52 2.85
C HIS A 249 0.64 34.66 1.69
N SER A 250 -0.14 35.74 1.68
CA SER A 250 -0.97 36.05 0.51
C SER A 250 -0.04 36.37 -0.67
N MET A 251 -0.09 35.53 -1.71
CA MET A 251 0.60 35.80 -2.98
C MET A 251 0.04 37.04 -3.70
N GLN A 252 -1.16 37.51 -3.31
CA GLN A 252 -1.88 38.63 -3.91
C GLN A 252 -1.66 40.01 -3.26
N SER A 253 -0.75 40.17 -2.30
CA SER A 253 -0.46 41.49 -1.72
C SER A 253 1.02 41.64 -1.43
N ARG A 254 1.76 42.19 -2.38
CA ARG A 254 3.03 42.85 -2.10
C ARG A 254 3.01 44.19 -2.80
N GLU A 255 2.62 45.20 -2.01
CA GLU A 255 2.81 46.62 -2.31
C GLU A 255 4.19 46.82 -2.93
N LEU A 256 4.21 47.69 -3.94
CA LEU A 256 5.42 48.33 -4.43
C LEU A 256 6.38 48.57 -3.26
N VAL A 257 7.53 47.90 -3.28
CA VAL A 257 8.71 48.52 -2.67
C VAL A 257 9.03 49.69 -3.58
N GLU A 258 8.47 50.86 -3.26
CA GLU A 258 8.89 52.13 -3.85
C GLU A 258 10.38 52.27 -3.52
N HIS A 259 11.22 52.13 -4.54
CA HIS A 259 12.61 52.55 -4.47
C HIS A 259 12.61 54.09 -4.33
N ILE A 260 13.01 54.57 -3.15
CA ILE A 260 13.51 55.93 -2.94
C ILE A 260 14.99 55.95 -3.30
#